data_AF-A0A1F2PEM2-F1
#
_entry.id   AF-A0A1F2PEM2-F1
#
_cell.length_a   1.000
_cell.length_b   1.000
_cell.length_c   1.000
_cell.angle_alpha   90.00
_cell.angle_beta   90.00
_cell.angle_gamma   90.00
#
_symmetry.space_group_name_H-M   'P 1'
#
loop_
_entity.id
_entity.type
_entity.pdbx_description
1 polymer ?
#
loop_
_entity_poly.entity_id
_entity_poly.type
_entity_poly.pdbx_seq_one_letter_code
_entity_poly.pdbx_strand_id
1 'polypeptide(L)' 'MVNYREILRLNSLNYTQRQIAASVHSSRNTIREVLEVAAKAGIEWPLDEAATNEVLLATFYPGWNCQ' A
#
# COMPACT_ATOMS: atom_id res chain seq x y z
N MET A 1 3.92 8.15 8.53
CA MET A 1 3.94 6.73 8.12
C MET A 1 2.96 6.56 6.96
N VAL A 2 3.32 5.81 5.92
CA VAL A 2 2.45 5.62 4.74
C VAL A 2 1.30 4.68 5.09
N ASN A 3 0.07 5.05 4.73
CA ASN A 3 -1.12 4.24 4.98
C ASN A 3 -1.37 3.29 3.81
N TYR A 4 -0.65 2.17 3.77
CA TYR A 4 -0.76 1.15 2.72
C TYR A 4 -2.19 0.58 2.60
N ARG A 5 -2.86 0.37 3.75
CA ARG A 5 -4.27 -0.08 3.78
C ARG A 5 -5.19 0.89 3.02
N GLU A 6 -5.02 2.18 3.26
CA GLU A 6 -5.86 3.21 2.66
C GLU A 6 -5.57 3.35 1.15
N ILE A 7 -4.31 3.17 0.74
CA ILE A 7 -3.95 3.11 -0.69
C ILE A 7 -4.70 1.97 -1.39
N LEU A 8 -4.66 0.76 -0.83
CA LEU A 8 -5.30 -0.42 -1.42
C LEU A 8 -6.83 -0.30 -1.41
N ARG A 9 -7.40 0.24 -0.33
CA ARG A 9 -8.84 0.51 -0.21
C ARG A 9 -9.30 1.51 -1.28
N LEU A 10 -8.62 2.65 -1.43
CA LEU A 10 -8.99 3.66 -2.42
C LEU A 10 -8.80 3.15 -3.86
N ASN A 11 -7.76 2.34 -4.09
CA ASN A 11 -7.55 1.70 -5.39
C ASN A 11 -8.70 0.74 -5.75
N SER A 12 -9.19 -0.05 -4.80
CA SER A 12 -10.36 -0.93 -4.96
C SER A 12 -11.65 -0.15 -5.23
N LEU A 13 -11.74 1.09 -4.73
CA LEU A 13 -12.84 2.01 -5.00
C LEU A 13 -12.70 2.78 -6.34
N ASN A 14 -11.81 2.33 -7.24
CA ASN A 14 -11.52 2.97 -8.53
C ASN A 14 -11.02 4.43 -8.44
N TYR A 15 -10.42 4.85 -7.32
CA TYR A 15 -9.81 6.18 -7.23
C TYR A 15 -8.53 6.27 -8.08
N THR A 16 -8.30 7.45 -8.64
CA THR A 16 -7.06 7.72 -9.37
C THR A 16 -5.89 7.89 -8.40
N GLN A 17 -4.67 7.52 -8.83
CA GLN A 17 -3.45 7.68 -8.03
C GLN A 17 -3.26 9.12 -7.48
N ARG A 18 -3.76 10.14 -8.21
CA ARG A 18 -3.75 11.54 -7.77
C ARG A 18 -4.68 11.78 -6.57
N GLN A 19 -5.89 11.22 -6.60
CA GLN A 19 -6.82 11.33 -5.47
C GLN A 19 -6.30 10.55 -4.26
N ILE A 20 -5.75 9.36 -4.50
CA ILE A 20 -5.11 8.56 -3.44
C ILE A 20 -3.98 9.37 -2.81
N ALA A 21 -3.09 9.96 -3.60
CA ALA A 21 -1.99 10.82 -3.13
C ALA A 21 -2.46 11.99 -2.27
N ALA A 22 -3.58 12.63 -2.66
CA ALA A 22 -4.17 13.70 -1.88
C ALA A 22 -4.73 13.19 -0.54
N SER A 23 -5.34 12.00 -0.51
CA SER A 23 -5.88 11.41 0.73
C SER A 23 -4.77 10.93 1.68
N VAL A 24 -3.81 10.16 1.18
CA VAL A 24 -2.76 9.54 2.00
C VAL A 24 -1.52 10.43 2.19
N HIS A 25 -1.54 11.65 1.64
CA HIS A 25 -0.45 12.62 1.68
C HIS A 25 0.91 12.01 1.27
N SER A 26 0.89 11.08 0.32
CA SER A 26 2.07 10.36 -0.14
C SER A 26 2.30 10.59 -1.63
N SER A 27 3.56 10.46 -2.04
CA SER A 27 3.94 10.62 -3.45
C SER A 27 3.27 9.57 -4.33
N ARG A 28 2.89 9.97 -5.55
CA ARG A 28 2.33 9.07 -6.57
C ARG A 28 3.26 7.90 -6.88
N ASN A 29 4.57 8.13 -6.88
CA ASN A 29 5.57 7.08 -7.09
C ASN A 29 5.47 6.00 -6.00
N THR A 30 5.41 6.41 -4.74
CA THR A 30 5.22 5.49 -3.60
C THR A 30 3.92 4.71 -3.73
N ILE A 31 2.82 5.37 -4.10
CA ILE A 31 1.53 4.69 -4.31
C ILE A 31 1.65 3.63 -5.41
N ARG A 32 2.27 3.98 -6.54
CA ARG A 32 2.43 3.07 -7.66
C ARG A 32 3.29 1.87 -7.27
N GLU A 33 4.41 2.12 -6.59
CA GLU A 33 5.29 1.06 -6.08
C GLU A 33 4.55 0.14 -5.11
N VAL A 34 3.78 0.70 -4.16
CA VAL A 34 2.95 -0.07 -3.23
C VAL A 34 1.94 -0.94 -3.96
N LEU A 35 1.22 -0.39 -4.94
CA LEU A 35 0.24 -1.14 -5.71
C LEU A 35 0.89 -2.26 -6.53
N GLU A 36 2.05 -1.99 -7.14
CA GLU A 36 2.82 -2.98 -7.89
C GLU A 36 3.31 -4.11 -6.98
N VAL A 37 3.84 -3.79 -5.79
CA VAL A 37 4.34 -4.78 -4.84
C VAL A 37 3.19 -5.56 -4.20
N ALA A 38 2.07 -4.90 -3.88
CA ALA A 38 0.87 -5.55 -3.39
C ALA A 38 0.29 -6.53 -4.42
N ALA A 39 0.19 -6.12 -5.68
CA ALA A 39 -0.25 -7.01 -6.76
C ALA A 39 0.70 -8.21 -6.94
N LYS A 40 2.02 -8.01 -6.85
CA LYS A 40 3.01 -9.10 -6.87
C LYS A 40 2.88 -10.05 -5.69
N ALA A 41 2.56 -9.52 -4.51
CA ALA A 41 2.33 -10.30 -3.30
C ALA A 41 0.93 -10.97 -3.26
N GLY A 42 0.05 -10.67 -4.21
CA GLY A 42 -1.35 -11.12 -4.19
C GLY A 42 -2.17 -10.49 -3.07
N ILE A 43 -1.76 -9.31 -2.61
CA ILE A 43 -2.40 -8.55 -1.54
C ILE A 43 -3.33 -7.52 -2.17
N GLU A 44 -4.63 -7.72 -1.97
CA GLU A 44 -5.68 -6.84 -2.47
C GLU A 44 -6.70 -6.54 -1.37
N TRP A 45 -7.45 -5.45 -1.55
CA TRP A 45 -8.57 -5.16 -0.66
C TRP A 45 -9.75 -6.09 -0.99
N PRO A 46 -10.54 -6.58 0.00
CA PRO A 46 -10.50 -6.30 1.43
C PRO A 46 -9.38 -7.00 2.19
N LEU A 47 -8.62 -6.22 2.98
CA LEU A 47 -7.55 -6.73 3.84
C LEU A 47 -8.08 -7.02 5.24
N ASP A 48 -7.60 -8.08 5.84
CA ASP A 48 -7.89 -8.41 7.23
C ASP A 48 -7.36 -7.32 8.20
N GLU A 49 -7.95 -7.18 9.39
CA GLU A 49 -7.43 -6.25 10.41
C GLU A 49 -5.99 -6.61 10.83
N ALA A 50 -5.60 -7.88 10.69
CA ALA A 50 -4.23 -8.34 10.90
C ALA A 50 -3.20 -7.75 9.91
N ALA A 51 -3.63 -7.31 8.72
CA ALA A 51 -2.74 -6.71 7.72
C ALA A 51 -2.44 -5.24 8.04
N THR A 52 -1.70 -5.00 9.13
CA THR A 52 -1.27 -3.64 9.51
C THR A 52 -0.23 -3.10 8.53
N ASN A 53 -0.02 -1.79 8.56
CA ASN A 53 0.99 -1.15 7.71
C ASN A 53 2.40 -1.75 7.89
N GLU A 54 2.73 -2.21 9.10
CA GLU A 54 4.01 -2.85 9.41
C GLU A 54 4.12 -4.25 8.78
N VAL A 55 3.06 -5.06 8.86
CA VAL A 55 3.01 -6.38 8.21
C VAL A 55 3.09 -6.25 6.69
N LEU A 56 2.39 -5.27 6.13
CA LEU A 56 2.45 -4.97 4.70
C LEU A 56 3.86 -4.52 4.31
N LEU A 57 4.49 -3.63 5.08
CA LEU A 57 5.86 -3.20 4.84
C LEU A 57 6.84 -4.37 4.86
N ALA A 58 6.75 -5.25 5.86
CA ALA A 58 7.61 -6.44 5.98
C ALA A 58 7.39 -7.42 4.80
N THR A 59 6.15 -7.55 4.33
CA THR A 59 5.81 -8.39 3.18
C THR A 59 6.30 -7.78 1.85
N PHE A 60 6.19 -6.46 1.71
CA PHE A 60 6.57 -5.73 0.51
C PHE A 60 8.08 -5.56 0.38
N TYR A 61 8.79 -5.37 1.49
CA TYR A 61 10.22 -5.12 1.53
C TYR A 61 10.92 -6.07 2.51
N PRO A 62 10.98 -7.38 2.22
CA PRO A 62 11.62 -8.37 3.10
C PRO A 62 13.13 -8.16 3.28
N GLY A 63 13.76 -7.26 2.51
CA GLY A 63 15.18 -6.91 2.60
C GLY A 63 15.49 -5.54 3.21
N TRP A 64 14.49 -4.72 3.56
CA TRP A 64 14.73 -3.45 4.26
C TRP A 64 14.98 -3.66 5.77
N ASN A 65 14.68 -4.83 6.31
CA ASN A 65 14.86 -5.15 7.73
C ASN A 65 16.28 -5.68 8.07
N CYS A 66 17.30 -5.29 7.29
CA CYS A 66 18.69 -5.47 7.68
C CYS A 66 19.14 -4.24 8.50
N GLN A 67 18.76 -4.20 9.78
CA GLN A 67 19.53 -3.46 10.80
C GLN A 67 19.37 -4.11 12.17
#